data_AF-R6K014-F1
#
_entry.id   AF-R6K014-F1
#
_cell.length_a   1.000
_cell.length_b   1.000
_cell.length_c   1.000
_cell.angle_alpha   90.00
_cell.angle_beta   90.00
_cell.angle_gamma   90.00
#
_symmetry.space_group_name_H-M   'P 1'
#
loop_
_entity.id
_entity.type
_entity.pdbx_description
1 polymer ?
#
loop_
_entity_poly.entity_id
_entity_poly.type
_entity_poly.pdbx_seq_one_letter_code
_entity_poly.pdbx_strand_id
1 'polypeptide(L)'
;MSRIILIVFVLVYAVNAIKNLAPYIEVCHCLKKIQNFDRAYKPDYFGFSNYSAYKKELKALMRYSPVIQKYCCWRDCKLSHNLQPYLIKERSDKLWAELLDMKYEQRCRFVQSLNPIEALKVFCLLPVKIVRLFGFNPRRPQVLLISIIGWLISYLCTVFQAEIKALLLTVFQNFINT
;
A
#
# COMPACT_ATOMS: atom_id res chain seq x y z
N MET A 1 26.65 14.49 9.01
CA MET A 1 25.39 14.36 9.77
C MET A 1 24.16 14.75 8.92
N SER A 2 24.08 15.98 8.41
CA SER A 2 22.96 16.46 7.57
C SER A 2 22.72 15.61 6.31
N ARG A 3 23.79 15.19 5.61
CA ARG A 3 23.68 14.39 4.38
C ARG A 3 22.99 13.03 4.61
N ILE A 4 23.32 12.31 5.68
CA ILE A 4 22.74 10.99 5.97
C ILE A 4 21.27 11.13 6.36
N ILE A 5 20.95 12.08 7.23
CA ILE A 5 19.56 12.38 7.64
C ILE A 5 18.72 12.75 6.42
N LEU A 6 19.27 13.57 5.53
CA LEU A 6 18.61 13.98 4.29
C LEU A 6 18.39 12.78 3.34
N ILE A 7 19.38 11.90 3.18
CA ILE A 7 19.22 10.66 2.40
C ILE A 7 18.10 9.78 2.98
N VAL A 8 18.09 9.55 4.29
CA VAL A 8 17.04 8.74 4.95
C VAL A 8 15.67 9.40 4.77
N PHE A 9 15.58 10.72 4.89
CA PHE A 9 14.34 11.46 4.64
C PHE A 9 13.86 11.30 3.20
N VAL A 10 14.75 11.45 2.21
CA VAL A 10 14.41 11.25 0.78
C VAL A 10 13.94 9.82 0.52
N LEU A 11 14.56 8.81 1.15
CA LEU A 11 14.12 7.42 1.05
C LEU A 11 12.73 7.23 1.67
N VAL A 12 12.47 7.79 2.86
CA VAL A 12 11.15 7.73 3.50
C VAL A 12 10.09 8.40 2.63
N TYR A 13 10.41 9.54 2.04
CA TYR A 13 9.54 10.24 1.09
C TYR A 13 9.20 9.37 -0.12
N ALA A 14 10.22 8.80 -0.78
CA ALA A 14 10.02 7.94 -1.95
C ALA A 14 9.20 6.69 -1.63
N VAL A 15 9.51 6.00 -0.52
CA VAL A 15 8.77 4.83 -0.07
C VAL A 15 7.32 5.18 0.26
N ASN A 16 7.06 6.32 0.90
CA ASN A 16 5.71 6.77 1.20
C ASN A 16 4.90 7.03 -0.08
N ALA A 17 5.51 7.68 -1.07
CA ALA A 17 4.88 7.92 -2.38
C ALA A 17 4.54 6.59 -3.08
N ILE A 18 5.51 5.66 -3.17
CA ILE A 18 5.32 4.34 -3.81
C ILE A 18 4.22 3.55 -3.11
N LYS A 19 4.22 3.52 -1.77
CA LYS A 19 3.23 2.80 -0.97
C LYS A 19 1.80 3.28 -1.24
N ASN A 20 1.60 4.58 -1.48
CA ASN A 20 0.28 5.13 -1.76
C ASN A 20 -0.08 5.11 -3.26
N LEU A 21 0.92 5.03 -4.14
CA LEU A 21 0.72 4.88 -5.59
C LEU A 21 0.23 3.47 -5.97
N ALA A 22 0.76 2.42 -5.35
CA ALA A 22 0.42 1.04 -5.69
C ALA A 22 -1.10 0.73 -5.57
N PRO A 23 -1.79 1.10 -4.46
CA PRO A 23 -3.24 0.93 -4.36
C PRO A 23 -4.03 1.70 -5.42
N TYR A 24 -3.58 2.91 -5.81
CA TYR A 24 -4.22 3.69 -6.85
C TYR A 24 -4.14 3.00 -8.23
N ILE A 25 -2.98 2.43 -8.56
CA ILE A 25 -2.79 1.65 -9.80
C ILE A 25 -3.65 0.38 -9.77
N GLU A 26 -3.69 -0.34 -8.64
CA GLU A 26 -4.52 -1.54 -8.47
C GLU A 26 -6.00 -1.24 -8.76
N VAL A 27 -6.56 -0.16 -8.20
CA VAL A 27 -7.95 0.26 -8.44
C VAL A 27 -8.16 0.62 -9.92
N CYS A 28 -7.21 1.29 -10.57
CA CYS A 28 -7.31 1.60 -12.00
C CYS A 28 -7.32 0.33 -12.86
N HIS A 29 -6.55 -0.70 -12.50
CA HIS A 29 -6.59 -2.00 -13.15
C HIS A 29 -7.94 -2.70 -12.96
N CYS A 30 -8.49 -2.67 -11.75
CA CYS A 30 -9.82 -3.22 -11.45
C CYS A 30 -10.90 -2.58 -12.33
N LEU A 31 -10.93 -1.24 -12.41
CA LEU A 31 -11.83 -0.52 -13.31
C LEU A 31 -11.62 -0.98 -14.76
N LYS A 32 -10.39 -1.01 -15.27
CA LYS A 32 -10.13 -1.46 -16.65
C LYS A 32 -10.68 -2.86 -16.95
N LYS A 33 -10.64 -3.78 -15.97
CA LYS A 33 -11.22 -5.13 -16.12
C LYS A 33 -12.75 -5.11 -16.20
N ILE A 34 -13.41 -4.30 -15.37
CA ILE A 34 -14.86 -4.11 -15.45
C ILE A 34 -15.25 -3.45 -16.78
N GLN A 35 -14.51 -2.43 -17.23
CA GLN A 35 -14.79 -1.76 -18.51
C GLN A 35 -14.64 -2.70 -19.70
N ASN A 36 -13.63 -3.58 -19.68
CA ASN A 36 -13.47 -4.58 -20.74
C ASN A 36 -14.62 -5.59 -20.75
N PHE A 37 -15.07 -6.04 -19.58
CA PHE A 37 -16.25 -6.90 -19.45
C PHE A 37 -17.50 -6.20 -19.98
N ASP A 38 -17.74 -4.95 -19.60
CA ASP A 38 -18.87 -4.13 -20.06
C ASP A 38 -18.90 -3.99 -21.59
N ARG A 39 -17.74 -3.71 -22.21
CA ARG A 39 -17.61 -3.65 -23.68
C ARG A 39 -17.89 -4.99 -24.37
N ALA A 40 -17.59 -6.10 -23.70
CA ALA A 40 -17.84 -7.45 -24.19
C ALA A 40 -19.27 -7.94 -23.90
N TYR A 41 -19.96 -7.31 -22.95
CA TYR A 41 -21.36 -7.59 -22.62
C TYR A 41 -22.28 -6.96 -23.68
N LYS A 42 -22.48 -7.70 -24.78
CA LYS A 42 -23.37 -7.30 -25.88
C LYS A 42 -24.47 -8.35 -26.06
N PRO A 43 -25.56 -8.26 -25.27
CA PRO A 43 -26.68 -9.17 -25.41
C PRO A 43 -27.33 -9.02 -26.79
N ASP A 44 -27.81 -10.13 -27.33
CA ASP A 44 -28.48 -10.24 -28.63
C ASP A 44 -29.68 -11.18 -28.49
N TYR A 45 -30.60 -11.19 -29.46
CA TYR A 45 -31.85 -11.97 -29.41
C TYR A 45 -31.63 -13.47 -29.16
N PHE A 46 -30.50 -14.03 -29.62
CA PHE A 46 -30.12 -15.44 -29.41
C PHE A 46 -29.10 -15.65 -28.28
N GLY A 47 -28.71 -14.61 -27.53
CA GLY A 47 -27.72 -14.70 -26.46
C GLY A 47 -26.72 -13.55 -26.46
N PHE A 48 -25.48 -13.78 -26.90
CA PHE A 48 -24.43 -12.76 -26.97
C PHE A 48 -23.85 -12.70 -28.38
N SER A 49 -23.80 -11.50 -28.97
CA SER A 49 -23.22 -11.25 -30.31
C SER A 49 -21.78 -11.76 -30.47
N ASN A 50 -21.00 -11.79 -29.39
CA ASN A 50 -19.67 -12.41 -29.35
C ASN A 50 -19.45 -13.17 -28.04
N TYR A 51 -20.01 -14.38 -27.97
CA TYR A 51 -19.96 -15.23 -26.78
C TYR A 51 -18.53 -15.58 -26.33
N SER A 52 -17.59 -15.77 -27.27
CA SER A 52 -16.20 -16.12 -26.95
C SER A 52 -15.47 -14.96 -26.26
N ALA A 53 -15.65 -13.74 -26.76
CA ALA A 53 -15.11 -12.52 -26.15
C ALA A 53 -15.73 -12.26 -24.77
N TYR A 54 -17.06 -12.39 -24.66
CA TYR A 54 -17.77 -12.30 -23.37
C TYR A 54 -17.20 -13.27 -22.33
N LYS A 55 -17.08 -14.56 -22.67
CA LYS A 55 -16.60 -15.59 -21.75
C LYS A 55 -15.14 -15.35 -21.33
N LYS A 56 -14.30 -14.83 -22.24
CA LYS A 56 -12.91 -14.47 -21.96
C LYS A 56 -12.81 -13.32 -20.95
N GLU A 57 -13.53 -12.23 -21.19
CA GLU A 57 -13.50 -11.06 -20.30
C GLU A 57 -14.20 -11.35 -18.96
N LEU A 58 -15.27 -12.15 -18.95
CA LEU A 58 -15.88 -12.64 -17.72
C LEU A 58 -14.87 -13.44 -16.88
N LYS A 59 -14.13 -14.37 -17.49
CA LYS A 59 -13.09 -15.14 -16.78
C LYS A 59 -11.98 -14.22 -16.25
N ALA A 60 -11.60 -13.19 -17.01
CA ALA A 60 -10.60 -12.22 -16.58
C ALA A 60 -11.09 -11.38 -15.38
N LEU A 61 -12.35 -10.93 -15.41
CA LEU A 61 -12.99 -10.21 -14.32
C LEU A 61 -13.08 -11.07 -13.05
N MET A 62 -13.52 -12.32 -13.20
CA MET A 62 -13.65 -13.27 -12.08
C MET A 62 -12.30 -13.58 -11.41
N ARG A 63 -11.23 -13.71 -12.20
CA ARG A 63 -9.87 -13.86 -11.66
C ARG A 63 -9.41 -12.66 -10.84
N TYR A 64 -9.89 -11.46 -11.18
CA TYR A 64 -9.56 -10.22 -10.49
C TYR A 64 -10.52 -9.87 -9.34
N SER A 65 -11.61 -10.64 -9.19
CA SER A 65 -12.58 -10.53 -8.10
C SER A 65 -11.97 -10.39 -6.69
N PRO A 66 -10.96 -11.19 -6.27
CA PRO A 66 -10.38 -11.02 -4.93
C PRO A 66 -9.70 -9.66 -4.74
N VAL A 67 -9.09 -9.12 -5.79
CA VAL A 67 -8.47 -7.79 -5.75
C VAL A 67 -9.55 -6.71 -5.69
N ILE A 68 -10.63 -6.85 -6.46
CA ILE A 68 -11.79 -5.94 -6.41
C ILE A 68 -12.40 -5.93 -4.99
N GLN A 69 -12.56 -7.10 -4.37
CA GLN A 69 -13.12 -7.23 -3.03
C GLN A 69 -12.28 -6.57 -1.92
N LYS A 70 -10.97 -6.39 -2.12
CA LYS A 70 -10.11 -5.62 -1.19
C LYS A 70 -10.56 -4.16 -1.07
N TYR A 71 -11.24 -3.64 -2.10
CA TYR A 71 -11.62 -2.23 -2.22
C TYR A 71 -13.13 -1.99 -2.13
N CYS A 72 -13.95 -3.03 -2.08
CA CYS A 72 -15.42 -2.92 -2.08
C CYS A 72 -16.03 -3.54 -0.81
N CYS A 73 -17.17 -3.01 -0.36
CA CYS A 73 -17.85 -3.51 0.84
C CYS A 73 -18.58 -4.83 0.56
N TRP A 74 -18.31 -5.85 1.39
CA TRP A 74 -18.57 -7.28 1.14
C TRP A 74 -20.03 -7.73 0.96
N ARG A 75 -21.04 -6.89 1.15
CA ARG A 75 -22.41 -7.39 1.41
C ARG A 75 -23.17 -7.87 0.18
N ASP A 76 -23.10 -7.19 -0.98
CA ASP A 76 -24.02 -7.49 -2.10
C ASP A 76 -23.37 -7.69 -3.49
N CYS A 77 -22.06 -7.46 -3.61
CA CYS A 77 -21.38 -7.37 -4.91
C CYS A 77 -20.43 -8.55 -5.22
N LYS A 78 -20.68 -9.74 -4.69
CA LYS A 78 -19.84 -10.92 -4.99
C LYS A 78 -20.08 -11.40 -6.43
N LEU A 79 -19.03 -11.31 -7.24
CA LEU A 79 -18.99 -11.90 -8.58
C LEU A 79 -18.78 -13.43 -8.45
N SER A 80 -19.69 -14.22 -9.02
CA SER A 80 -19.60 -15.69 -9.05
C SER A 80 -19.95 -16.22 -10.45
N HIS A 81 -19.30 -17.32 -10.83
CA HIS A 81 -19.54 -18.02 -12.10
C HIS A 81 -20.94 -18.62 -12.23
N ASN A 82 -21.61 -18.86 -11.09
CA ASN A 82 -22.93 -19.51 -11.06
C ASN A 82 -24.09 -18.52 -11.21
N LEU A 83 -23.80 -17.24 -11.37
CA LEU A 83 -24.82 -16.20 -11.51
C LEU A 83 -25.26 -16.07 -12.97
N GLN A 84 -26.52 -15.67 -13.15
CA GLN A 84 -27.05 -15.34 -14.46
C GLN A 84 -26.33 -14.11 -15.04
N PRO A 85 -26.08 -14.05 -16.36
CA PRO A 85 -25.29 -12.97 -16.98
C PRO A 85 -25.79 -11.56 -16.67
N TYR A 86 -27.10 -11.34 -16.62
CA TYR A 86 -27.67 -10.03 -16.27
C TYR A 86 -27.35 -9.61 -14.83
N LEU A 87 -27.33 -10.57 -13.90
CA LEU A 87 -27.03 -10.31 -12.50
C LEU A 87 -25.53 -10.02 -12.30
N ILE A 88 -24.67 -10.66 -13.09
CA ILE A 88 -23.24 -10.35 -13.14
C ILE A 88 -23.05 -8.92 -13.64
N LYS A 89 -23.80 -8.51 -14.68
CA LYS A 89 -23.76 -7.14 -15.19
C LYS A 89 -24.19 -6.12 -14.14
N GLU A 90 -25.34 -6.33 -13.50
CA GLU A 90 -25.84 -5.44 -12.45
C GLU A 90 -24.84 -5.29 -11.30
N ARG A 91 -24.24 -6.40 -10.83
CA ARG A 91 -23.21 -6.36 -9.78
C ARG A 91 -21.93 -5.67 -10.25
N SER A 92 -21.53 -5.89 -11.51
CA SER A 92 -20.37 -5.23 -12.10
C SER A 92 -20.54 -3.72 -12.16
N ASP A 93 -21.75 -3.23 -12.44
CA ASP A 93 -22.04 -1.79 -12.51
C ASP A 93 -22.04 -1.15 -11.11
N LYS A 94 -22.53 -1.86 -10.09
CA LYS A 94 -22.40 -1.43 -8.69
C LYS A 94 -20.93 -1.37 -8.24
N LEU A 95 -20.14 -2.41 -8.56
CA LEU A 95 -18.70 -2.43 -8.28
C LEU A 95 -17.95 -1.32 -9.00
N TRP A 96 -18.36 -0.96 -10.22
CA TRP A 96 -17.76 0.13 -10.97
C TRP A 96 -17.93 1.46 -10.23
N ALA A 97 -19.14 1.76 -9.74
CA ALA A 97 -19.40 2.98 -8.97
C ALA A 97 -18.56 3.04 -7.69
N GLU A 98 -18.54 1.97 -6.88
CA GLU A 98 -17.72 1.90 -5.66
C GLU A 98 -16.22 2.08 -5.95
N LEU A 99 -15.71 1.46 -7.02
CA LEU A 99 -14.30 1.59 -7.41
C LEU A 99 -13.96 2.98 -7.94
N LEU A 100 -14.91 3.73 -8.51
CA LEU A 100 -14.68 5.12 -8.90
C LEU A 100 -14.48 6.01 -7.66
N ASP A 101 -15.31 5.83 -6.64
CA ASP A 101 -15.17 6.55 -5.37
C ASP A 101 -13.83 6.21 -4.70
N MET A 102 -13.49 4.91 -4.66
CA MET A 102 -12.20 4.45 -4.14
C MET A 102 -11.03 4.96 -4.97
N LYS A 103 -11.15 5.07 -6.30
CA LYS A 103 -10.10 5.66 -7.15
C LYS A 103 -9.84 7.10 -6.78
N TYR A 104 -10.90 7.88 -6.55
CA TYR A 104 -10.78 9.27 -6.11
C TYR A 104 -10.09 9.35 -4.74
N GLU A 105 -10.52 8.52 -3.78
CA GLU A 105 -9.92 8.48 -2.45
C GLU A 105 -8.42 8.11 -2.51
N GLN A 106 -8.05 7.06 -3.24
CA GLN A 106 -6.66 6.65 -3.40
C GLN A 106 -5.82 7.72 -4.12
N ARG A 107 -6.41 8.44 -5.10
CA ARG A 107 -5.74 9.58 -5.75
C ARG A 107 -5.45 10.68 -4.73
N CYS A 108 -6.44 11.04 -3.91
CA CYS A 108 -6.26 12.06 -2.87
C CYS A 108 -5.16 11.65 -1.88
N ARG A 109 -5.17 10.40 -1.41
CA ARG A 109 -4.11 9.86 -0.53
C ARG A 109 -2.74 9.88 -1.19
N PHE A 110 -2.64 9.50 -2.47
CA PHE A 110 -1.40 9.56 -3.21
C PHE A 110 -0.87 11.00 -3.34
N VAL A 111 -1.72 11.95 -3.76
CA VAL A 111 -1.33 13.36 -3.88
C VAL A 111 -0.90 13.92 -2.52
N GLN A 112 -1.62 13.60 -1.44
CA GLN A 112 -1.23 13.97 -0.08
C GLN A 112 0.12 13.36 0.32
N SER A 113 0.42 12.13 -0.10
CA SER A 113 1.69 11.47 0.21
C SER A 113 2.91 12.12 -0.47
N LEU A 114 2.70 12.86 -1.55
CA LEU A 114 3.73 13.66 -2.22
C LEU A 114 4.03 14.97 -1.46
N ASN A 115 3.24 15.33 -0.45
CA ASN A 115 3.54 16.46 0.42
C ASN A 115 4.71 16.08 1.35
N PRO A 116 5.84 16.83 1.32
CA PRO A 116 6.99 16.54 2.17
C PRO A 116 6.64 16.60 3.68
N ILE A 117 5.60 17.33 4.07
CA ILE A 117 5.13 17.39 5.46
C ILE A 117 4.61 16.02 5.93
N GLU A 118 3.92 15.27 5.07
CA GLU A 118 3.46 13.92 5.41
C GLU A 118 4.62 12.94 5.54
N ALA A 119 5.62 13.05 4.66
CA ALA A 119 6.85 12.27 4.79
C ALA A 119 7.62 12.62 6.07
N LEU A 120 7.62 13.89 6.50
CA LEU A 120 8.22 14.32 7.76
C LEU A 120 7.51 13.70 8.96
N LYS A 121 6.17 13.69 8.98
CA LYS A 121 5.42 13.00 10.05
C LYS A 121 5.80 11.52 10.13
N VAL A 122 5.89 10.86 8.98
CA VAL A 122 6.30 9.45 8.89
C VAL A 122 7.73 9.24 9.36
N PHE A 123 8.64 10.14 9.00
CA PHE A 123 10.04 10.15 9.41
C PHE A 123 10.17 10.32 10.92
N CYS A 124 9.48 11.30 11.53
CA CYS A 124 9.51 11.51 12.98
C CYS A 124 9.05 10.28 13.78
N LEU A 125 8.13 9.49 13.21
CA LEU A 125 7.62 8.24 13.80
C LEU A 125 8.47 7.00 13.49
N LEU A 126 9.60 7.14 12.80
CA LEU A 126 10.46 6.03 12.40
C LEU A 126 11.00 5.22 13.59
N PRO A 127 11.44 5.82 14.71
CA PRO A 127 11.86 5.04 15.89
C PRO A 127 10.75 4.14 16.44
N VAL A 128 9.51 4.62 16.44
CA VAL A 128 8.35 3.85 16.89
C VAL A 128 8.07 2.69 15.94
N LYS A 129 8.25 2.89 14.63
CA LYS A 129 8.13 1.81 13.65
C LYS A 129 9.19 0.73 13.86
N ILE A 130 10.43 1.11 14.17
CA ILE A 130 11.50 0.16 14.52
C ILE A 130 11.12 -0.65 15.75
N VAL A 131 10.68 0.01 16.83
CA VAL A 131 10.27 -0.67 18.06
C VAL A 131 9.10 -1.62 17.82
N ARG A 132 8.16 -1.26 16.93
CA ARG A 132 7.05 -2.16 16.52
C ARG A 132 7.52 -3.41 15.76
N LEU A 133 8.62 -3.35 15.01
CA LEU A 133 9.18 -4.54 14.36
C LEU A 133 9.65 -5.58 15.38
N PHE A 134 10.04 -5.16 16.58
CA PHE A 134 10.38 -6.05 17.70
C PHE A 134 9.14 -6.54 18.48
N GLY A 135 7.92 -6.32 17.98
CA GLY A 135 6.68 -6.80 18.58
C GLY A 135 6.04 -5.89 19.63
N PHE A 136 6.64 -4.73 19.92
CA PHE A 136 6.08 -3.78 20.88
C PHE A 136 5.00 -2.91 20.24
N ASN A 137 3.80 -2.87 20.83
CA ASN A 137 2.70 -2.01 20.38
C ASN A 137 2.45 -0.83 21.34
N PRO A 138 3.21 0.27 21.20
CA PRO A 138 3.10 1.39 22.14
C PRO A 138 1.77 2.14 22.01
N ARG A 139 1.18 2.48 23.17
CA ARG A 139 0.01 3.35 23.29
C ARG A 139 0.36 4.79 22.92
N ARG A 140 -0.64 5.62 22.61
CA ARG A 140 -0.45 7.04 22.18
C ARG A 140 0.60 7.84 22.99
N PRO A 141 0.61 7.87 24.32
CA PRO A 141 1.63 8.62 25.07
C PRO A 141 3.03 8.03 24.91
N GLN A 142 3.15 6.70 24.77
CA GLN A 142 4.42 6.01 24.58
C GLN A 142 5.02 6.27 23.20
N VAL A 143 4.19 6.50 22.17
CA VAL A 143 4.66 6.83 20.81
C VAL A 143 5.52 8.09 20.81
N LEU A 144 5.07 9.14 21.51
CA LEU A 144 5.80 10.40 21.56
C LEU A 144 7.13 10.24 22.32
N LEU A 145 7.09 9.58 23.47
CA LEU A 145 8.27 9.31 24.29
C LEU A 145 9.32 8.46 23.54
N ILE A 146 8.90 7.37 22.89
CA ILE A 146 9.78 6.51 22.09
C ILE A 146 10.38 7.28 20.90
N SER A 147 9.60 8.14 20.25
CA SER A 147 10.12 8.95 19.15
C SER A 147 11.22 9.89 19.62
N ILE A 148 11.01 10.62 20.72
CA ILE A 148 12.00 11.53 21.28
C ILE A 148 13.27 10.78 21.70
N ILE A 149 13.12 9.70 22.48
CA ILE A 149 14.26 8.90 22.94
C ILE A 149 15.01 8.29 21.74
N GLY A 150 14.31 7.78 20.75
CA GLY A 150 14.95 7.20 19.56
C GLY A 150 15.77 8.21 18.77
N TRP A 151 15.28 9.43 18.61
CA TRP A 151 16.04 10.51 17.98
C TRP A 151 17.23 10.97 18.84
N LEU A 152 17.05 11.03 20.16
CA LEU A 152 18.13 11.36 21.10
C LEU A 152 19.25 10.31 21.07
N ILE A 153 18.90 9.02 21.10
CA ILE A 153 19.87 7.92 20.95
C ILE A 153 20.58 8.02 19.60
N SER A 154 19.84 8.25 18.51
CA SER A 154 20.44 8.42 17.18
C SER A 154 21.43 9.58 17.15
N TYR A 155 21.13 10.69 17.82
CA TYR A 155 22.03 11.83 17.95
C TYR A 155 23.29 11.46 18.75
N LEU A 156 23.14 10.84 19.92
CA LEU A 156 24.27 10.41 20.75
C LEU A 156 25.17 9.41 20.00
N CYS A 157 24.61 8.43 19.31
CA CYS A 157 25.38 7.47 18.49
C CYS A 157 26.21 8.15 17.41
N THR A 158 25.74 9.29 16.86
CA THR A 158 26.51 10.04 15.86
C THR A 158 27.61 10.90 16.47
N VAL A 159 27.37 11.48 17.67
CA VAL A 159 28.40 12.26 18.38
C VAL A 159 29.55 11.36 18.80
N PHE A 160 29.25 10.20 19.37
CA PHE A 160 30.24 9.24 19.86
C PHE A 160 30.63 8.18 18.81
N GLN A 161 30.48 8.49 17.52
CA GLN A 161 30.63 7.50 16.45
C GLN A 161 32.06 6.92 16.40
N ALA A 162 33.08 7.73 16.69
CA ALA A 162 34.48 7.30 16.65
C ALA A 162 34.79 6.35 17.81
N GLU A 163 34.33 6.70 19.01
CA GLU A 163 34.50 5.95 20.24
C GLU A 163 33.74 4.62 20.17
N ILE A 164 32.51 4.63 19.68
CA ILE A 164 31.71 3.41 19.47
C ILE A 164 32.41 2.48 18.47
N LYS A 165 32.97 3.01 17.37
CA LYS A 165 33.73 2.21 16.40
C LYS A 165 34.98 1.61 17.02
N ALA A 166 35.73 2.40 17.79
CA ALA A 166 36.93 1.93 18.48
C ALA A 166 36.61 0.82 19.48
N LEU A 167 35.52 0.98 20.25
CA LEU A 167 35.06 -0.01 21.22
C LEU A 167 34.57 -1.29 20.53
N LEU A 168 33.84 -1.18 19.42
CA LEU A 168 33.43 -2.37 18.64
C LEU A 168 34.65 -3.11 18.07
N LEU A 169 35.65 -2.39 17.56
CA LEU A 169 36.89 -2.98 17.06
C LEU A 169 37.66 -3.73 18.15
N THR A 170 37.80 -3.15 19.34
CA THR A 170 38.50 -3.81 20.45
C THR A 170 37.75 -5.03 20.95
N VAL A 171 36.42 -4.98 21.06
CA VAL A 171 35.60 -6.15 21.41
C VAL A 171 35.74 -7.24 20.36
N PHE A 172 35.69 -6.90 19.06
CA PHE A 172 35.80 -7.86 17.98
C PHE A 172 37.19 -8.52 17.93
N GLN A 173 38.26 -7.74 18.14
CA GLN A 173 39.63 -8.25 18.22
C GLN A 173 39.82 -9.19 19.42
N ASN A 174 39.26 -8.84 20.57
CA ASN A 174 39.31 -9.71 21.75
C ASN A 174 38.51 -11.00 21.56
N PHE A 175 37.41 -10.97 20.80
CA PHE A 175 36.61 -12.16 20.47
C PHE A 175 37.30 -13.09 19.46
N ILE A 176 38.10 -12.55 18.54
CA ILE A 176 38.86 -13.33 17.55
C ILE A 176 40.11 -13.96 18.17
N ASN A 177 40.70 -13.32 19.18
CA ASN A 177 41.93 -13.77 19.84
C ASN A 177 41.68 -14.73 21.03
N THR A 178 40.42 -15.12 21.27
CA THR A 178 39.99 -16.22 22.16
C THR A 178 39.48 -17.39 21.32
#